data_AF-A0A849I7X5-F1
#
_entry.id   AF-A0A849I7X5-F1
#
_cell.length_a   1.000
_cell.length_b   1.000
_cell.length_c   1.000
_cell.angle_alpha   90.00
_cell.angle_beta   90.00
_cell.angle_gamma   90.00
#
_symmetry.space_group_name_H-M   'P 1'
#
loop_
_entity.id
_entity.type
_entity.pdbx_description
1 polymer ?
#
loop_
_entity_poly.entity_id
_entity_poly.type
_entity_poly.pdbx_seq_one_letter_code
_entity_poly.pdbx_strand_id
1 'polypeptide(L)' 'MVKAALSALVLSALLAPLPASAQGRTCSGRDQVCREECVRNYRNSTQCNRTCDGRKSDCMSTGCWGKTNQCGYQRS' A
#
# COMPACT_ATOMS: atom_id res chain seq x y z
N MET A 1 25.35 -56.00 -1.54
CA MET A 1 25.10 -55.61 -0.14
C MET A 1 25.33 -54.12 0.00
N VAL A 2 24.41 -53.45 0.69
CA VAL A 2 24.12 -52.01 0.64
C VAL A 2 25.15 -51.19 1.43
N LYS A 3 25.58 -50.03 0.89
CA LYS A 3 25.97 -48.90 1.74
C LYS A 3 25.72 -47.57 1.04
N ALA A 4 24.54 -47.04 1.29
CA ALA A 4 24.19 -45.65 1.06
C ALA A 4 24.95 -44.74 2.04
N ALA A 5 25.46 -43.61 1.56
CA ALA A 5 25.75 -42.43 2.35
C ALA A 5 25.64 -41.23 1.39
N LEU A 6 24.45 -40.63 1.22
CA LEU A 6 23.96 -39.50 2.01
C LEU A 6 24.98 -38.37 2.09
N SER A 7 24.93 -37.45 1.12
CA SER A 7 25.27 -36.03 1.32
C SER A 7 24.62 -35.19 0.22
N ALA A 8 23.29 -35.20 0.19
CA ALA A 8 22.53 -34.13 -0.46
C ALA A 8 22.51 -32.96 0.53
N LEU A 9 23.54 -32.10 0.45
CA LEU A 9 23.62 -30.87 1.21
C LEU A 9 22.47 -29.95 0.77
N VAL A 10 21.50 -29.89 1.66
CA VAL A 10 20.38 -28.96 1.68
C VAL A 10 20.96 -27.53 1.73
N LEU A 11 20.95 -26.81 0.60
CA LEU A 11 20.97 -25.35 0.61
C LEU A 11 19.55 -24.84 0.33
N SER A 12 18.65 -25.15 1.26
CA SER A 12 17.47 -24.32 1.48
C SER A 12 17.89 -23.05 2.22
N ALA A 13 17.20 -21.96 1.91
CA ALA A 13 17.23 -20.66 2.59
C ALA A 13 18.34 -19.67 2.21
N LEU A 14 18.17 -19.04 1.04
CA LEU A 14 18.29 -17.57 0.92
C LEU A 14 17.17 -17.03 0.03
N LEU A 15 15.92 -17.38 0.35
CA LEU A 15 14.82 -16.45 0.10
C LEU A 15 14.96 -15.36 1.17
N ALA A 16 15.92 -14.45 0.94
CA ALA A 16 15.90 -13.18 1.64
C ALA A 16 14.48 -12.64 1.45
N PRO A 17 13.72 -12.32 2.51
CA PRO A 17 12.62 -11.41 2.33
C PRO A 17 13.30 -10.13 1.85
N LEU A 18 13.31 -9.90 0.53
CA LEU A 18 13.42 -8.54 0.04
C LEU A 18 12.37 -7.81 0.87
N PRO A 19 12.73 -6.78 1.66
CA PRO A 19 11.71 -5.93 2.23
C PRO A 19 10.91 -5.50 1.02
N ALA A 20 9.69 -6.04 0.88
CA ALA A 20 8.76 -5.56 -0.11
C ALA A 20 8.70 -4.10 0.24
N SER A 21 9.32 -3.28 -0.61
CA SER A 21 9.39 -1.85 -0.41
C SER A 21 7.93 -1.47 -0.34
N ALA A 22 7.42 -1.31 0.88
CA ALA A 22 6.27 -0.50 1.15
C ALA A 22 6.78 0.87 0.74
N GLN A 23 6.75 1.13 -0.57
CA GLN A 23 6.88 2.45 -1.15
C GLN A 23 5.74 3.17 -0.47
N GLY A 24 6.08 3.87 0.63
CA GLY A 24 5.12 4.40 1.56
C GLY A 24 4.14 5.20 0.72
N ARG A 25 2.93 4.67 0.54
CA ARG A 25 1.97 5.36 -0.31
C ARG A 25 1.68 6.66 0.42
N THR A 26 1.89 7.80 -0.23
CA THR A 26 1.69 9.07 0.46
C THR A 26 0.22 9.44 0.45
N CYS A 27 -0.21 10.24 1.43
CA CYS A 27 -1.57 10.78 1.46
C CYS A 27 -1.88 11.57 0.18
N SER A 28 -0.90 12.31 -0.37
CA SER A 28 -1.08 13.04 -1.64
C SER A 28 -1.25 12.10 -2.84
N GLY A 29 -0.50 10.99 -2.90
CA GLY A 29 -0.71 9.98 -3.95
C GLY A 29 -2.11 9.38 -3.89
N ARG A 30 -2.71 9.26 -2.71
CA ARG A 30 -4.08 8.74 -2.55
C ARG A 30 -5.16 9.78 -2.83
N ASP A 31 -4.90 11.06 -2.53
CA ASP A 31 -5.73 12.19 -2.95
C ASP A 31 -5.87 12.24 -4.47
N GLN A 32 -4.75 12.07 -5.20
CA GLN A 32 -4.77 12.03 -6.66
C GLN A 32 -5.68 10.91 -7.19
N VAL A 33 -5.50 9.68 -6.71
CA VAL A 33 -6.36 8.54 -7.10
C VAL A 33 -7.83 8.82 -6.77
N CYS A 34 -8.12 9.43 -5.62
CA CYS A 34 -9.48 9.80 -5.24
C CYS A 34 -10.10 10.80 -6.22
N ARG A 35 -9.34 11.81 -6.65
CA ARG A 35 -9.81 12.80 -7.64
C ARG A 35 -10.01 12.17 -9.03
N GLU A 36 -9.12 11.28 -9.45
CA GLU A 36 -9.27 10.53 -10.70
C GLU A 36 -10.57 9.71 -10.69
N GLU A 37 -10.89 9.06 -9.57
CA GLU A 37 -12.17 8.36 -9.38
C GLU A 37 -13.36 9.32 -9.41
N CYS A 38 -13.25 10.51 -8.82
CA CYS A 38 -14.30 11.53 -8.92
C CYS A 38 -14.57 11.94 -10.37
N VAL A 39 -13.53 12.11 -11.17
CA VAL A 39 -13.67 12.44 -12.60
C VAL A 39 -14.32 11.28 -13.35
N ARG A 40 -13.86 10.04 -13.12
CA ARG A 40 -14.31 8.85 -13.84
C ARG A 40 -15.74 8.43 -13.51
N ASN A 41 -16.09 8.41 -12.23
CA ASN A 41 -17.33 7.78 -11.75
C ASN A 41 -18.39 8.78 -11.28
N TYR A 42 -18.01 10.02 -10.98
CA TYR A 42 -18.89 11.00 -10.33
C TYR A 42 -19.01 12.31 -11.10
N ARG A 43 -18.68 12.33 -12.40
CA ARG A 43 -18.71 13.51 -13.28
C ARG A 43 -17.97 14.71 -12.67
N ASN A 44 -16.88 14.43 -11.95
CA ASN A 44 -16.12 15.43 -11.20
C ASN A 44 -16.97 16.26 -10.22
N SER A 45 -17.97 15.65 -9.58
CA SER A 45 -18.86 16.32 -8.63
C SER A 45 -18.08 17.01 -7.50
N THR A 46 -18.48 18.24 -7.16
CA THR A 46 -17.94 19.01 -6.04
C THR A 46 -17.99 18.24 -4.73
N GLN A 47 -19.03 17.43 -4.52
CA GLN A 47 -19.17 16.64 -3.30
C GLN A 47 -18.15 15.49 -3.22
N CYS A 48 -17.82 14.89 -4.37
CA CYS A 48 -16.79 13.87 -4.43
C CYS A 48 -15.41 14.48 -4.13
N ASN A 49 -15.09 15.62 -4.74
CA ASN A 49 -13.85 16.34 -4.47
C ASN A 49 -13.70 16.72 -2.99
N ARG A 50 -14.75 17.29 -2.37
CA ARG A 50 -14.77 17.58 -0.93
C ARG A 50 -14.53 16.35 -0.05
N THR A 51 -15.02 15.19 -0.48
CA THR A 51 -14.77 13.93 0.23
C THR A 51 -13.29 13.54 0.14
N CYS A 52 -12.66 13.69 -1.02
CA CYS A 52 -11.23 13.47 -1.19
C CYS A 52 -10.40 14.43 -0.33
N ASP A 53 -10.75 15.72 -0.31
CA ASP A 53 -10.10 16.72 0.55
C ASP A 53 -10.22 16.37 2.04
N GLY A 54 -11.40 15.94 2.49
CA GLY A 54 -11.61 15.48 3.86
C GLY A 54 -10.75 14.26 4.21
N ARG A 55 -10.69 13.26 3.33
CA ARG A 55 -9.85 12.07 3.51
C ARG A 55 -8.36 12.38 3.48
N LYS A 56 -7.94 13.35 2.66
CA LYS A 56 -6.56 13.84 2.64
C LYS A 56 -6.21 14.49 3.96
N SER A 57 -7.05 15.38 4.48
CA SER A 57 -6.83 16.01 5.77
C SER A 57 -6.72 14.98 6.90
N ASP A 58 -7.65 14.01 6.93
CA ASP A 58 -7.64 12.90 7.87
C ASP A 58 -6.35 12.06 7.76
N CYS A 59 -5.94 11.71 6.54
CA CYS A 59 -4.71 10.97 6.29
C CYS A 59 -3.48 11.74 6.71
N MET A 60 -3.42 13.04 6.41
CA MET A 60 -2.31 13.86 6.88
C MET A 60 -2.30 13.90 8.41
N SER A 61 -3.46 13.95 9.08
CA SER A 61 -3.51 13.94 10.54
C SER A 61 -3.08 12.59 11.15
N THR A 62 -3.61 11.49 10.63
CA THR A 62 -3.55 10.16 11.28
C THR A 62 -2.61 9.16 10.62
N GLY A 63 -2.19 9.41 9.38
CA GLY A 63 -1.48 8.45 8.54
C GLY A 63 -2.38 7.38 7.91
N CYS A 64 -3.71 7.55 7.96
CA CYS A 64 -4.69 6.60 7.43
C CYS A 64 -5.62 7.24 6.41
N TRP A 65 -5.87 6.56 5.29
CA TRP A 65 -6.82 7.06 4.29
C TRP A 65 -8.24 6.60 4.61
N GLY A 66 -8.92 7.33 5.51
CA GLY A 66 -10.26 7.01 6.00
C GLY A 66 -10.30 5.89 7.05
N LYS A 67 -11.51 5.42 7.41
CA LYS A 67 -11.73 4.49 8.55
C LYS A 67 -11.31 3.02 8.34
N THR A 68 -10.69 2.68 7.22
CA THR A 68 -10.41 1.27 6.88
C THR A 68 -8.94 0.93 7.15
N ASN A 69 -8.61 -0.36 7.13
CA ASN A 69 -7.28 -0.97 7.29
C ASN A 69 -6.17 -0.43 6.34
N GLN A 70 -6.45 0.64 5.60
CA GLN A 70 -5.55 1.41 4.76
C GLN A 70 -4.83 2.48 5.60
N CYS A 71 -4.15 2.03 6.65
CA CYS A 71 -3.24 2.83 7.45
C CYS A 71 -1.79 2.59 7.02
N GLY A 72 -0.90 3.55 7.31
CA GLY A 72 0.52 3.49 6.93
C GLY A 72 0.88 4.41 5.77
N TYR A 73 0.05 5.43 5.52
CA TYR A 73 0.34 6.46 4.53
C TYR A 73 1.20 7.57 5.14
N GLN A 74 2.23 7.99 4.42
CA GLN A 74 3.09 9.10 4.87
C GLN A 74 2.54 10.45 4.39
N ARG A 75 2.81 11.51 5.16
CA ARG A 75 2.65 12.88 4.65
C ARG A 75 3.61 13.03 3.49
N SER A 76 3.07 13.47 2.35
CA SER A 76 3.83 13.61 1.11
C SER A 76 4.73 14.83 1.12
#